data_AF-A0A2N1S531-F1
#
_entry.id   AF-A0A2N1S531-F1
#
_cell.length_a   1.000
_cell.length_b   1.000
_cell.length_c   1.000
_cell.angle_alpha   90.00
_cell.angle_beta   90.00
_cell.angle_gamma   90.00
#
_symmetry.space_group_name_H-M   'P 1'
#
loop_
_entity.id
_entity.type
_entity.pdbx_description
1 polymer ?
#
loop_
_entity_poly.entity_id
_entity_poly.type
_entity_poly.pdbx_seq_one_letter_code
_entity_poly.pdbx_strand_id
1 'polypeptide(L)'
;MNTALVNVITELVEHACASEKNKIGYEIWKYHIKPMVPIAQELATIHKADEEIVTLAVLLHDLAGIEDFSKRKQHHIFGAERAKEILAGYQYPSDKTELVAKSILNHRADLNLPKNSPEEYCVADADMLINIVDVPSLFYDSYHQEHLGIAEGKTWRQSTLQLYWEHVNPVSQAQFLDRFTLAKRLSQGNESENYSFETDLERSFADLVEKACLSERNAYGYGIWKNHIAPMVAIANELAQLHSADSEVIRIATLLHDLAGIEDHSKAENHHIHGAERARLLLGEVGYPSEKTELVAQCILHHRGSVLMSKETAEEECLADADAVAHMSDLPSLFFVAYEKQGMGFEEGKHWVLQKIQRDWQKMSKIARERYSDQYNGILNICNL
;
A
#
# COMPACT_ATOMS: atom_id res chain seq x y z
N MET A 1 2.25 34.18 6.88
CA MET A 1 2.21 33.06 7.84
C MET A 1 2.98 33.44 9.10
N ASN A 2 2.28 33.47 10.24
CA ASN A 2 2.83 33.56 11.59
C ASN A 2 3.25 32.16 12.04
N THR A 3 4.51 31.82 11.77
CA THR A 3 5.08 30.51 12.08
C THR A 3 5.02 30.17 13.57
N ALA A 4 5.06 31.17 14.46
CA ALA A 4 4.98 30.92 15.91
C ALA A 4 3.61 30.37 16.32
N LEU A 5 2.51 30.96 15.81
CA LEU A 5 1.17 30.47 16.11
C LEU A 5 0.95 29.07 15.52
N VAL A 6 1.35 28.85 14.27
CA VAL A 6 1.23 27.53 13.61
C VAL A 6 1.96 26.45 14.42
N ASN A 7 3.19 26.72 14.88
CA ASN A 7 3.96 25.76 15.67
C ASN A 7 3.26 25.43 17.00
N VAL A 8 2.77 26.43 17.72
CA VAL A 8 2.08 26.23 19.00
C VAL A 8 0.78 25.42 18.80
N ILE A 9 0.03 25.68 17.73
CA ILE A 9 -1.17 24.89 17.41
C ILE A 9 -0.81 23.46 16.99
N THR A 10 0.28 23.28 16.23
CA THR A 10 0.80 21.97 15.86
C THR A 10 1.12 21.13 17.09
N GLU A 11 1.86 21.68 18.05
CA GLU A 11 2.20 21.01 19.32
C GLU A 11 0.95 20.69 20.16
N LEU A 12 -0.02 21.61 20.20
CA LEU A 12 -1.29 21.39 20.90
C LEU A 12 -2.05 20.20 20.32
N VAL A 13 -2.16 20.12 19.00
CA VAL A 13 -2.88 19.04 18.31
C VAL A 13 -2.15 17.71 18.45
N GLU A 14 -0.82 17.68 18.26
CA GLU A 14 -0.01 16.48 18.47
C GLU A 14 -0.16 15.95 19.91
N HIS A 15 -0.13 16.84 20.90
CA HIS A 15 -0.35 16.47 22.30
C HIS A 15 -1.75 15.89 22.54
N ALA A 16 -2.79 16.46 21.93
CA ALA A 16 -4.14 15.91 22.00
C ALA A 16 -4.23 14.52 21.36
N CYS A 17 -3.58 14.31 20.21
CA CYS A 17 -3.51 13.01 19.55
C CYS A 17 -2.75 11.96 20.39
N ALA A 18 -1.69 12.36 21.09
CA ALA A 18 -0.87 11.49 21.93
C ALA A 18 -1.48 11.19 23.31
N SER A 19 -2.58 11.86 23.66
CA SER A 19 -3.26 11.70 24.95
C SER A 19 -3.84 10.30 25.11
N GLU A 20 -3.69 9.70 26.29
CA GLU A 20 -4.35 8.42 26.65
C GLU A 20 -5.89 8.51 26.60
N LYS A 21 -6.46 9.72 26.60
CA LYS A 21 -7.90 9.94 26.46
C LYS A 21 -8.38 9.86 25.01
N ASN A 22 -7.46 9.96 24.04
CA ASN A 22 -7.79 9.86 22.62
C ASN A 22 -8.18 8.42 22.29
N LYS A 23 -9.48 8.20 22.03
CA LYS A 23 -10.02 6.89 21.67
C LYS A 23 -9.81 6.51 20.20
N ILE A 24 -9.35 7.46 19.38
CA ILE A 24 -9.01 7.24 17.96
C ILE A 24 -7.59 6.65 17.83
N GLY A 25 -6.72 6.96 18.79
CA GLY A 25 -5.32 6.56 18.79
C GLY A 25 -4.39 7.59 18.16
N TYR A 26 -3.10 7.51 18.48
CA TYR A 26 -2.09 8.48 18.03
C TYR A 26 -1.85 8.44 16.51
N GLU A 27 -2.19 7.34 15.84
CA GLU A 27 -1.91 7.17 14.40
C GLU A 27 -2.63 8.22 13.53
N ILE A 28 -3.78 8.78 13.96
CA ILE A 28 -4.44 9.90 13.25
C ILE A 28 -3.53 11.11 13.05
N TRP A 29 -2.58 11.34 13.96
CA TRP A 29 -1.57 12.38 13.78
C TRP A 29 -0.64 12.05 12.62
N LYS A 30 -0.19 10.79 12.54
CA LYS A 30 0.87 10.36 11.63
C LYS A 30 0.43 10.26 10.17
N TYR A 31 -0.76 9.75 9.91
CA TYR A 31 -1.22 9.45 8.55
C TYR A 31 -2.35 10.35 8.03
N HIS A 32 -2.98 11.14 8.91
CA HIS A 32 -4.06 12.06 8.53
C HIS A 32 -3.63 13.52 8.73
N ILE A 33 -3.54 14.00 9.97
CA ILE A 33 -3.40 15.44 10.25
C ILE A 33 -2.04 16.02 9.81
N LYS A 34 -0.93 15.44 10.27
CA LYS A 34 0.42 15.93 9.97
C LYS A 34 0.71 15.95 8.45
N PRO A 35 0.47 14.85 7.69
CA PRO A 35 0.73 14.85 6.26
C PRO A 35 -0.25 15.71 5.44
N MET A 36 -1.43 16.07 5.97
CA MET A 36 -2.32 17.04 5.31
C MET A 36 -1.73 18.44 5.22
N VAL A 37 -0.87 18.87 6.16
CA VAL A 37 -0.31 20.22 6.19
C VAL A 37 0.40 20.61 4.89
N PRO A 38 1.40 19.86 4.38
CA PRO A 38 2.05 20.20 3.11
C PRO A 38 1.09 20.16 1.90
N ILE A 39 0.11 19.25 1.88
CA ILE A 39 -0.92 19.20 0.81
C ILE A 39 -1.74 20.50 0.82
N ALA A 40 -2.16 20.93 2.00
CA ALA A 40 -2.97 22.11 2.18
C ALA A 40 -2.21 23.41 1.81
N GLN A 41 -0.90 23.46 2.08
CA GLN A 41 -0.02 24.56 1.66
C GLN A 41 0.17 24.60 0.14
N GLU A 42 0.34 23.43 -0.51
CA GLU A 42 0.37 23.31 -1.97
C GLU A 42 -0.95 23.81 -2.58
N LEU A 43 -2.09 23.38 -2.02
CA LEU A 43 -3.43 23.82 -2.44
C LEU A 43 -3.64 25.32 -2.21
N ALA A 44 -3.17 25.89 -1.10
CA ALA A 44 -3.28 27.32 -0.85
C ALA A 44 -2.56 28.14 -1.94
N THR A 45 -1.42 27.66 -2.42
CA THR A 45 -0.71 28.27 -3.55
C THR A 45 -1.52 28.16 -4.85
N ILE A 46 -2.07 26.98 -5.14
CA ILE A 46 -2.87 26.69 -6.35
C ILE A 46 -4.13 27.57 -6.41
N HIS A 47 -4.86 27.67 -5.29
CA HIS A 47 -6.12 28.40 -5.19
C HIS A 47 -5.96 29.87 -4.83
N LYS A 48 -4.73 30.33 -4.55
CA LYS A 48 -4.43 31.68 -4.04
C LYS A 48 -5.19 31.98 -2.74
N ALA A 49 -5.23 31.00 -1.84
CA ALA A 49 -5.82 31.12 -0.50
C ALA A 49 -4.81 31.68 0.51
N ASP A 50 -5.30 32.17 1.67
CA ASP A 50 -4.44 32.49 2.81
C ASP A 50 -3.90 31.18 3.43
N GLU A 51 -2.63 30.88 3.16
CA GLU A 51 -1.92 29.68 3.63
C GLU A 51 -1.97 29.51 5.16
N GLU A 52 -1.95 30.61 5.92
CA GLU A 52 -2.05 30.57 7.39
C GLU A 52 -3.41 30.06 7.84
N ILE A 53 -4.49 30.55 7.21
CA ILE A 53 -5.86 30.13 7.51
C ILE A 53 -6.06 28.66 7.15
N VAL A 54 -5.61 28.25 5.97
CA VAL A 54 -5.69 26.87 5.50
C VAL A 54 -4.93 25.91 6.44
N THR A 55 -3.70 26.27 6.82
CA THR A 55 -2.87 25.46 7.71
C THR A 55 -3.51 25.31 9.09
N LEU A 56 -4.01 26.39 9.69
CA LEU A 56 -4.69 26.35 10.99
C LEU A 56 -5.97 25.52 10.93
N ALA A 57 -6.75 25.65 9.86
CA ALA A 57 -7.97 24.86 9.67
C ALA A 57 -7.68 23.36 9.58
N VAL A 58 -6.67 22.95 8.81
CA VAL A 58 -6.25 21.54 8.71
C VAL A 58 -5.76 20.99 10.04
N LEU A 59 -4.97 21.75 10.81
CA LEU A 59 -4.52 21.28 12.14
C LEU A 59 -5.69 21.07 13.11
N LEU A 60 -6.74 21.89 13.02
CA LEU A 60 -7.81 21.91 14.02
C LEU A 60 -9.07 21.11 13.62
N HIS A 61 -9.22 20.70 12.35
CA HIS A 61 -10.51 20.22 11.82
C HIS A 61 -11.11 19.02 12.58
N ASP A 62 -10.25 18.10 13.04
CA ASP A 62 -10.64 16.87 13.73
C ASP A 62 -10.45 16.92 15.25
N LEU A 63 -9.87 18.01 15.77
CA LEU A 63 -9.43 18.12 17.16
C LEU A 63 -10.56 17.86 18.17
N ALA A 64 -11.76 18.36 17.91
CA ALA A 64 -12.89 18.17 18.82
C ALA A 64 -13.29 16.68 18.97
N GLY A 65 -13.16 15.88 17.90
CA GLY A 65 -13.40 14.44 17.94
C GLY A 65 -12.28 13.65 18.62
N ILE A 66 -11.05 14.15 18.52
CA ILE A 66 -9.87 13.61 19.21
C ILE A 66 -9.96 13.85 20.72
N GLU A 67 -10.31 15.07 21.14
CA GLU A 67 -10.47 15.44 22.56
C GLU A 67 -11.70 14.77 23.20
N ASP A 68 -12.79 14.59 22.44
CA ASP A 68 -14.03 13.97 22.89
C ASP A 68 -14.68 13.13 21.78
N PHE A 69 -14.52 11.80 21.90
CA PHE A 69 -15.02 10.85 20.91
C PHE A 69 -16.54 10.93 20.68
N SER A 70 -17.33 11.41 21.66
CA SER A 70 -18.78 11.59 21.46
C SER A 70 -19.11 12.62 20.39
N LYS A 71 -18.17 13.54 20.10
CA LYS A 71 -18.29 14.58 19.07
C LYS A 71 -17.84 14.10 17.69
N ARG A 72 -17.22 12.92 17.56
CA ARG A 72 -16.63 12.44 16.30
C ARG A 72 -17.63 12.42 15.14
N LYS A 73 -18.90 12.05 15.38
CA LYS A 73 -19.93 12.02 14.33
C LYS A 73 -20.22 13.41 13.73
N GLN A 74 -20.04 14.48 14.50
CA GLN A 74 -20.26 15.85 14.08
C GLN A 74 -18.99 16.69 14.25
N HIS A 75 -17.81 16.08 14.04
CA HIS A 75 -16.51 16.72 14.26
C HIS A 75 -16.35 18.01 13.46
N HIS A 76 -16.87 18.11 12.23
CA HIS A 76 -16.89 19.37 11.46
C HIS A 76 -17.57 20.55 12.19
N ILE A 77 -18.70 20.32 12.88
CA ILE A 77 -19.39 21.37 13.65
C ILE A 77 -18.60 21.67 14.92
N PHE A 78 -18.31 20.64 15.71
CA PHE A 78 -17.64 20.84 17.00
C PHE A 78 -16.20 21.31 16.86
N GLY A 79 -15.51 20.92 15.79
CA GLY A 79 -14.17 21.33 15.42
C GLY A 79 -14.13 22.79 14.99
N ALA A 80 -15.14 23.27 14.25
CA ALA A 80 -15.28 24.69 13.93
C ALA A 80 -15.42 25.54 15.20
N GLU A 81 -16.31 25.15 16.13
CA GLU A 81 -16.46 25.84 17.42
C GLU A 81 -15.18 25.78 18.26
N ARG A 82 -14.54 24.60 18.32
CA ARG A 82 -13.29 24.40 19.06
C ARG A 82 -12.15 25.26 18.51
N ALA A 83 -12.07 25.41 17.19
CA ALA A 83 -11.09 26.29 16.55
C ALA A 83 -11.31 27.76 16.95
N LYS A 84 -12.56 28.23 17.01
CA LYS A 84 -12.87 29.59 17.48
C LYS A 84 -12.39 29.83 18.91
N GLU A 85 -12.67 28.89 19.81
CA GLU A 85 -12.24 28.97 21.21
C GLU A 85 -10.71 29.09 21.34
N ILE A 86 -9.98 28.22 20.64
CA ILE A 86 -8.52 28.17 20.69
C ILE A 86 -7.93 29.47 20.10
N LEU A 87 -8.37 29.87 18.91
CA LEU A 87 -7.83 31.03 18.21
C LEU A 87 -8.13 32.35 18.93
N ALA A 88 -9.29 32.46 19.59
CA ALA A 88 -9.60 33.59 20.46
C ALA A 88 -8.62 33.70 21.64
N GLY A 89 -8.22 32.56 22.23
CA GLY A 89 -7.20 32.52 23.29
C GLY A 89 -5.84 33.07 22.87
N TYR A 90 -5.50 32.96 21.59
CA TYR A 90 -4.28 33.52 20.99
C TYR A 90 -4.48 34.92 20.38
N GLN A 91 -5.65 35.55 20.58
CA GLN A 91 -5.99 36.86 20.01
C GLN A 91 -5.86 36.91 18.48
N TYR A 92 -6.12 35.79 17.80
CA TYR A 92 -6.12 35.74 16.34
C TYR A 92 -7.28 36.59 15.79
N PRO A 93 -7.11 37.30 14.65
CA PRO A 93 -8.14 38.21 14.14
C PRO A 93 -9.50 37.52 13.95
N SER A 94 -10.57 38.19 14.39
CA SER A 94 -11.92 37.59 14.43
C SER A 94 -12.45 37.22 13.05
N ASP A 95 -12.17 38.05 12.04
CA ASP A 95 -12.54 37.82 10.64
C ASP A 95 -11.82 36.59 10.07
N LYS A 96 -10.52 36.44 10.35
CA LYS A 96 -9.75 35.25 9.96
C LYS A 96 -10.21 34.00 10.73
N THR A 97 -10.55 34.14 12.01
CA THR A 97 -11.05 33.05 12.86
C THR A 97 -12.36 32.47 12.32
N GLU A 98 -13.28 33.34 11.88
CA GLU A 98 -14.52 32.91 11.24
C GLU A 98 -14.26 32.15 9.93
N LEU A 99 -13.25 32.57 9.15
CA LEU A 99 -12.89 31.85 7.93
C LEU A 99 -12.27 30.48 8.23
N VAL A 100 -11.39 30.35 9.23
CA VAL A 100 -10.89 29.05 9.71
C VAL A 100 -12.05 28.14 10.10
N ALA A 101 -12.95 28.63 10.94
CA ALA A 101 -14.09 27.85 11.43
C ALA A 101 -15.03 27.43 10.30
N LYS A 102 -15.27 28.30 9.32
CA LYS A 102 -16.09 27.99 8.15
C LYS A 102 -15.44 26.94 7.25
N SER A 103 -14.14 27.02 7.04
CA SER A 103 -13.38 26.00 6.29
C SER A 103 -13.45 24.63 6.97
N ILE A 104 -13.35 24.58 8.31
CA ILE A 104 -13.56 23.35 9.08
C ILE A 104 -15.02 22.87 8.99
N LEU A 105 -16.01 23.76 9.08
CA LEU A 105 -17.41 23.35 9.02
C LEU A 105 -17.75 22.67 7.69
N ASN A 106 -17.16 23.15 6.60
CA ASN A 106 -17.51 22.76 5.23
C ASN A 106 -16.55 21.72 4.61
N HIS A 107 -15.59 21.15 5.36
CA HIS A 107 -14.55 20.29 4.77
C HIS A 107 -15.09 18.91 4.31
N ARG A 108 -16.08 18.36 5.01
CA ARG A 108 -16.50 16.95 4.83
C ARG A 108 -17.05 16.64 3.43
N ALA A 109 -16.46 15.63 2.80
CA ALA A 109 -16.85 15.14 1.49
C ALA A 109 -18.27 14.56 1.46
N ASP A 110 -18.64 13.76 2.46
CA ASP A 110 -19.95 13.07 2.53
C ASP A 110 -21.15 14.02 2.69
N LEU A 111 -20.92 15.22 3.22
CA LEU A 111 -21.96 16.25 3.34
C LEU A 111 -22.03 17.16 2.12
N ASN A 112 -20.96 17.25 1.33
CA ASN A 112 -20.83 18.08 0.14
C ASN A 112 -21.37 19.52 0.33
N LEU A 113 -21.00 20.15 1.44
CA LEU A 113 -21.48 21.50 1.78
C LEU A 113 -20.90 22.55 0.82
N PRO A 114 -21.67 23.61 0.48
CA PRO A 114 -21.26 24.63 -0.47
C PRO A 114 -20.09 25.46 0.06
N LYS A 115 -19.08 25.65 -0.79
CA LYS A 115 -17.83 26.37 -0.49
C LYS A 115 -17.81 27.68 -1.25
N ASN A 116 -17.40 28.77 -0.59
CA ASN A 116 -17.48 30.12 -1.16
C ASN A 116 -16.15 30.87 -1.13
N SER A 117 -15.08 30.23 -0.67
CA SER A 117 -13.76 30.81 -0.55
C SER A 117 -12.67 29.80 -0.97
N PRO A 118 -11.52 30.29 -1.45
CA PRO A 118 -10.34 29.44 -1.71
C PRO A 118 -9.96 28.57 -0.50
N GLU A 119 -10.05 29.11 0.72
CA GLU A 119 -9.71 28.43 1.97
C GLU A 119 -10.62 27.23 2.22
N GLU A 120 -11.94 27.38 2.01
CA GLU A 120 -12.90 26.28 2.14
C GLU A 120 -12.59 25.15 1.14
N TYR A 121 -12.21 25.48 -0.10
CA TYR A 121 -11.80 24.47 -1.09
C TYR A 121 -10.49 23.79 -0.69
N CYS A 122 -9.48 24.53 -0.24
CA CYS A 122 -8.19 23.95 0.13
C CYS A 122 -8.32 22.94 1.28
N VAL A 123 -9.11 23.26 2.32
CA VAL A 123 -9.26 22.37 3.49
C VAL A 123 -10.07 21.12 3.12
N ALA A 124 -11.16 21.28 2.36
CA ALA A 124 -11.95 20.13 1.90
C ALA A 124 -11.15 19.22 0.95
N ASP A 125 -10.45 19.81 -0.02
CA ASP A 125 -9.63 19.06 -0.97
C ASP A 125 -8.45 18.38 -0.27
N ALA A 126 -7.82 19.02 0.72
CA ALA A 126 -6.74 18.39 1.50
C ALA A 126 -7.23 17.13 2.26
N ASP A 127 -8.42 17.18 2.86
CA ASP A 127 -9.03 16.05 3.59
C ASP A 127 -9.38 14.88 2.66
N MET A 128 -9.75 15.17 1.41
CA MET A 128 -9.96 14.13 0.40
C MET A 128 -8.63 13.61 -0.19
N LEU A 129 -7.70 14.52 -0.47
CA LEU A 129 -6.44 14.20 -1.16
C LEU A 129 -5.43 13.50 -0.26
N ILE A 130 -5.49 13.63 1.08
CA ILE A 130 -4.61 12.87 1.96
C ILE A 130 -4.80 11.36 1.77
N ASN A 131 -6.05 10.94 1.59
CA ASN A 131 -6.42 9.56 1.26
C ASN A 131 -5.95 9.14 -0.14
N ILE A 132 -5.47 10.06 -0.99
CA ILE A 132 -4.96 9.76 -2.32
C ILE A 132 -3.43 9.77 -2.34
N VAL A 133 -2.80 10.71 -1.63
CA VAL A 133 -1.35 10.89 -1.69
C VAL A 133 -0.59 10.01 -0.70
N ASP A 134 -1.16 9.65 0.46
CA ASP A 134 -0.53 8.71 1.40
C ASP A 134 -1.15 7.32 1.25
N VAL A 135 -0.87 6.62 0.16
CA VAL A 135 -1.46 5.29 -0.11
C VAL A 135 -1.27 4.27 1.02
N PRO A 136 -0.18 4.26 1.81
CA PRO A 136 -0.11 3.42 3.01
C PRO A 136 -1.30 3.61 3.97
N SER A 137 -1.88 4.81 4.07
CA SER A 137 -3.02 5.09 4.97
C SER A 137 -4.28 4.40 4.48
N LEU A 138 -4.57 4.43 3.17
CA LEU A 138 -5.66 3.66 2.57
C LEU A 138 -5.58 2.17 2.86
N PHE A 139 -4.38 1.61 2.79
CA PHE A 139 -4.16 0.21 3.12
C PHE A 139 -4.37 -0.06 4.60
N TYR A 140 -3.88 0.83 5.46
CA TYR A 140 -4.05 0.73 6.91
C TYR A 140 -5.53 0.80 7.29
N ASP A 141 -6.29 1.75 6.76
CA ASP A 141 -7.72 1.84 7.01
C ASP A 141 -8.45 0.58 6.53
N SER A 142 -8.18 0.13 5.29
CA SER A 142 -8.86 -1.04 4.75
C SER A 142 -8.58 -2.35 5.50
N TYR A 143 -7.37 -2.53 6.04
CA TYR A 143 -6.95 -3.80 6.63
C TYR A 143 -6.89 -3.78 8.15
N HIS A 144 -6.38 -2.71 8.76
CA HIS A 144 -6.29 -2.61 10.21
C HIS A 144 -7.55 -2.03 10.86
N GLN A 145 -8.19 -1.02 10.25
CA GLN A 145 -9.38 -0.39 10.85
C GLN A 145 -10.66 -1.14 10.48
N GLU A 146 -10.82 -1.48 9.20
CA GLU A 146 -12.02 -2.12 8.67
C GLU A 146 -11.93 -3.65 8.63
N HIS A 147 -10.75 -4.23 8.88
CA HIS A 147 -10.51 -5.69 8.87
C HIS A 147 -10.99 -6.41 7.59
N LEU A 148 -10.87 -5.75 6.42
CA LEU A 148 -11.33 -6.30 5.15
C LEU A 148 -10.37 -7.38 4.63
N GLY A 149 -10.92 -8.40 3.96
CA GLY A 149 -10.09 -9.34 3.18
C GLY A 149 -9.42 -8.64 1.98
N ILE A 150 -8.41 -9.27 1.37
CA ILE A 150 -7.67 -8.65 0.23
C ILE A 150 -8.60 -8.18 -0.89
N ALA A 151 -9.56 -9.01 -1.32
CA ALA A 151 -10.48 -8.70 -2.41
C ALA A 151 -11.50 -7.60 -2.03
N GLU A 152 -12.01 -7.63 -0.81
CA GLU A 152 -12.91 -6.61 -0.26
C GLU A 152 -12.17 -5.27 -0.15
N GLY A 153 -10.95 -5.28 0.41
CA GLY A 153 -10.10 -4.12 0.52
C GLY A 153 -9.72 -3.51 -0.85
N LYS A 154 -9.43 -4.34 -1.86
CA LYS A 154 -9.23 -3.86 -3.25
C LYS A 154 -10.45 -3.10 -3.75
N THR A 155 -11.64 -3.69 -3.62
CA THR A 155 -12.91 -3.07 -4.06
C THR A 155 -13.22 -1.78 -3.29
N TRP A 156 -13.03 -1.82 -1.97
CA TRP A 156 -13.26 -0.69 -1.08
C TRP A 156 -12.34 0.49 -1.41
N ARG A 157 -11.04 0.26 -1.61
CA ARG A 157 -10.09 1.32 -1.96
C ARG A 157 -10.40 1.93 -3.32
N GLN A 158 -10.74 1.13 -4.33
CA GLN A 158 -11.13 1.66 -5.64
C GLN A 158 -12.37 2.55 -5.55
N SER A 159 -13.38 2.13 -4.79
CA SER A 159 -14.60 2.90 -4.58
C SER A 159 -14.34 4.19 -3.81
N THR A 160 -13.53 4.12 -2.75
CA THR A 160 -13.15 5.24 -1.88
C THR A 160 -12.33 6.29 -2.62
N LEU A 161 -11.30 5.85 -3.36
CA LEU A 161 -10.49 6.72 -4.22
C LEU A 161 -11.35 7.44 -5.26
N GLN A 162 -12.26 6.72 -5.92
CA GLN A 162 -13.16 7.31 -6.91
C GLN A 162 -14.11 8.34 -6.28
N LEU A 163 -14.71 8.01 -5.14
CA LEU A 163 -15.62 8.89 -4.41
C LEU A 163 -14.93 10.20 -4.01
N TYR A 164 -13.74 10.12 -3.41
CA TYR A 164 -12.99 11.31 -3.02
C TYR A 164 -12.60 12.13 -4.24
N TRP A 165 -12.07 11.48 -5.28
CA TRP A 165 -11.64 12.17 -6.49
C TRP A 165 -12.77 12.97 -7.17
N GLU A 166 -13.97 12.41 -7.23
CA GLU A 166 -15.15 13.10 -7.82
C GLU A 166 -15.54 14.39 -7.10
N HIS A 167 -15.21 14.51 -5.82
CA HIS A 167 -15.56 15.68 -5.00
C HIS A 167 -14.42 16.71 -4.90
N VAL A 168 -13.20 16.35 -5.28
CA VAL A 168 -12.06 17.27 -5.35
C VAL A 168 -12.32 18.36 -6.39
N ASN A 169 -12.03 19.62 -6.06
CA ASN A 169 -12.21 20.74 -6.98
C ASN A 169 -11.46 20.51 -8.32
N PRO A 170 -12.03 20.85 -9.49
CA PRO A 170 -11.37 20.66 -10.79
C PRO A 170 -9.97 21.29 -10.92
N VAL A 171 -9.73 22.42 -10.24
CA VAL A 171 -8.40 23.05 -10.22
C VAL A 171 -7.39 22.16 -9.49
N SER A 172 -7.78 21.59 -8.35
CA SER A 172 -6.97 20.63 -7.59
C SER A 172 -6.80 19.32 -8.38
N GLN A 173 -7.86 18.81 -9.01
CA GLN A 173 -7.77 17.60 -9.84
C GLN A 173 -6.70 17.74 -10.93
N ALA A 174 -6.62 18.89 -11.59
CA ALA A 174 -5.62 19.14 -12.62
C ALA A 174 -4.17 19.06 -12.10
N GLN A 175 -3.93 19.38 -10.83
CA GLN A 175 -2.60 19.36 -10.21
C GLN A 175 -2.25 17.99 -9.61
N PHE A 176 -3.25 17.21 -9.18
CA PHE A 176 -3.05 15.94 -8.48
C PHE A 176 -3.33 14.69 -9.33
N LEU A 177 -3.66 14.85 -10.62
CA LEU A 177 -4.07 13.76 -11.51
C LEU A 177 -3.06 12.62 -11.60
N ASP A 178 -1.77 12.94 -11.67
CA ASP A 178 -0.70 11.94 -11.75
C ASP A 178 -0.61 11.13 -10.45
N ARG A 179 -0.70 11.81 -9.29
CA ARG A 179 -0.68 11.17 -7.97
C ARG A 179 -1.91 10.28 -7.78
N PHE A 180 -3.09 10.75 -8.19
CA PHE A 180 -4.33 9.97 -8.16
C PHE A 180 -4.25 8.72 -9.04
N THR A 181 -3.76 8.87 -10.27
CA THR A 181 -3.65 7.77 -11.23
C THR A 181 -2.66 6.71 -10.72
N LEU A 182 -1.54 7.15 -10.15
CA LEU A 182 -0.56 6.27 -9.55
C LEU A 182 -1.12 5.54 -8.32
N ALA A 183 -1.80 6.23 -7.42
CA ALA A 183 -2.46 5.64 -6.25
C ALA A 183 -3.54 4.61 -6.63
N LYS A 184 -4.36 4.93 -7.65
CA LYS A 184 -5.37 4.03 -8.19
C LYS A 184 -4.74 2.75 -8.73
N ARG A 185 -3.70 2.88 -9.56
CA ARG A 185 -2.95 1.74 -10.11
C ARG A 185 -2.34 0.86 -9.02
N LEU A 186 -1.63 1.45 -8.06
CA LEU A 186 -0.93 0.70 -7.01
C LEU A 186 -1.89 -0.02 -6.05
N SER A 187 -3.11 0.49 -5.87
CA SER A 187 -4.11 -0.09 -4.98
C SER A 187 -4.96 -1.20 -5.63
N GLN A 188 -4.96 -1.32 -6.97
CA GLN A 188 -5.61 -2.43 -7.69
C GLN A 188 -4.90 -3.77 -7.45
N GLY A 189 -3.56 -3.75 -7.36
CA GLY A 189 -2.74 -4.95 -7.32
C GLY A 189 -2.68 -5.64 -8.69
N ASN A 190 -2.44 -6.95 -8.70
CA ASN A 190 -2.29 -7.66 -9.98
C ASN A 190 -3.65 -7.91 -10.67
N GLU A 191 -3.74 -7.54 -11.95
CA GLU A 191 -4.89 -7.72 -12.83
C GLU A 191 -4.59 -8.71 -13.98
N SER A 192 -3.42 -9.35 -14.00
CA SER A 192 -3.04 -10.29 -15.06
C SER A 192 -4.04 -11.45 -15.14
N GLU A 193 -4.49 -11.76 -16.34
CA GLU A 193 -5.26 -12.98 -16.60
C GLU A 193 -4.44 -14.21 -16.21
N ASN A 194 -5.12 -15.27 -15.77
CA ASN A 194 -4.46 -16.53 -15.44
C ASN A 194 -3.68 -17.04 -16.67
N TYR A 195 -2.42 -17.41 -16.44
CA TYR A 195 -1.59 -17.93 -17.51
C TYR A 195 -2.16 -19.23 -18.09
N SER A 196 -2.20 -19.32 -19.42
CA SER A 196 -2.62 -20.54 -20.11
C SER A 196 -1.43 -21.48 -20.23
N PHE A 197 -1.39 -22.51 -19.38
CA PHE A 197 -0.29 -23.48 -19.36
C PHE A 197 -0.12 -24.20 -20.70
N GLU A 198 1.13 -24.37 -21.13
CA GLU A 198 1.46 -24.93 -22.44
C GLU A 198 1.42 -26.47 -22.42
N THR A 199 1.70 -27.09 -21.28
CA THR A 199 1.79 -28.55 -21.12
C THR A 199 0.82 -29.11 -20.07
N ASP A 200 0.50 -30.41 -20.19
CA ASP A 200 -0.28 -31.13 -19.16
C ASP A 200 0.49 -31.27 -17.84
N LEU A 201 1.82 -31.27 -17.90
CA LEU A 201 2.68 -31.31 -16.73
C LEU A 201 2.52 -30.04 -15.89
N GLU A 202 2.59 -28.87 -16.52
CA GLU A 202 2.38 -27.59 -15.85
C GLU A 202 0.97 -27.49 -15.25
N ARG A 203 -0.07 -27.92 -15.99
CA ARG A 203 -1.45 -28.01 -15.47
C ARG A 203 -1.51 -28.89 -14.22
N SER A 204 -0.87 -30.05 -14.25
CA SER A 204 -0.85 -30.99 -13.13
C SER A 204 -0.17 -30.41 -11.89
N PHE A 205 0.92 -29.65 -12.06
CA PHE A 205 1.58 -28.96 -10.96
C PHE A 205 0.77 -27.77 -10.44
N ALA A 206 0.13 -27.02 -11.33
CA ALA A 206 -0.79 -25.95 -10.94
C ALA A 206 -1.93 -26.49 -10.07
N ASP A 207 -2.58 -27.58 -10.50
CA ASP A 207 -3.64 -28.25 -9.73
C ASP A 207 -3.14 -28.75 -8.37
N LEU A 208 -1.92 -29.31 -8.34
CA LEU A 208 -1.29 -29.79 -7.10
C LEU A 208 -1.06 -28.65 -6.11
N VAL A 209 -0.49 -27.53 -6.59
CA VAL A 209 -0.15 -26.37 -5.76
C VAL A 209 -1.42 -25.66 -5.31
N GLU A 210 -2.39 -25.46 -6.20
CA GLU A 210 -3.68 -24.85 -5.85
C GLU A 210 -4.41 -25.69 -4.80
N LYS A 211 -4.41 -27.02 -4.94
CA LYS A 211 -4.98 -27.93 -3.94
C LYS A 211 -4.26 -27.82 -2.59
N ALA A 212 -2.95 -27.69 -2.58
CA ALA A 212 -2.19 -27.43 -1.35
C ALA A 212 -2.60 -26.09 -0.73
N CYS A 213 -2.82 -25.05 -1.55
CA CYS A 213 -3.25 -23.73 -1.10
C CYS A 213 -4.68 -23.73 -0.53
N LEU A 214 -5.57 -24.60 -1.03
CA LEU A 214 -6.93 -24.81 -0.54
C LEU A 214 -7.01 -25.59 0.78
N SER A 215 -5.91 -26.26 1.17
CA SER A 215 -5.86 -27.06 2.39
C SER A 215 -6.07 -26.19 3.64
N GLU A 216 -6.85 -26.67 4.60
CA GLU A 216 -7.00 -26.02 5.91
C GLU A 216 -5.68 -25.96 6.71
N ARG A 217 -4.69 -26.78 6.34
CA ARG A 217 -3.35 -26.76 6.94
C ARG A 217 -2.46 -25.64 6.41
N ASN A 218 -2.84 -24.99 5.30
CA ASN A 218 -2.09 -23.88 4.73
C ASN A 218 -2.23 -22.64 5.62
N ALA A 219 -1.16 -22.28 6.32
CA ALA A 219 -1.14 -21.12 7.21
C ALA A 219 -1.25 -19.77 6.50
N TYR A 220 -0.93 -19.71 5.20
CA TYR A 220 -1.05 -18.50 4.39
C TYR A 220 -2.49 -18.27 3.89
N GLY A 221 -3.31 -19.32 3.91
CA GLY A 221 -4.63 -19.34 3.28
C GLY A 221 -4.57 -19.31 1.75
N TYR A 222 -5.73 -19.46 1.10
CA TYR A 222 -5.83 -19.54 -0.36
C TYR A 222 -5.35 -18.28 -1.11
N GLY A 223 -5.21 -17.15 -0.40
CA GLY A 223 -4.71 -15.89 -0.97
C GLY A 223 -3.31 -16.00 -1.59
N ILE A 224 -2.44 -16.90 -1.11
CA ILE A 224 -1.11 -17.12 -1.69
C ILE A 224 -1.17 -17.63 -3.14
N TRP A 225 -2.17 -18.46 -3.47
CA TRP A 225 -2.40 -18.87 -4.85
C TRP A 225 -2.86 -17.69 -5.70
N LYS A 226 -3.94 -17.03 -5.25
CA LYS A 226 -4.64 -16.00 -6.02
C LYS A 226 -3.81 -14.73 -6.25
N ASN A 227 -3.02 -14.31 -5.27
CA ASN A 227 -2.38 -13.00 -5.27
C ASN A 227 -0.84 -13.06 -5.42
N HIS A 228 -0.24 -14.25 -5.33
CA HIS A 228 1.21 -14.44 -5.50
C HIS A 228 1.52 -15.45 -6.62
N ILE A 229 1.24 -16.73 -6.41
CA ILE A 229 1.73 -17.80 -7.30
C ILE A 229 1.11 -17.76 -8.70
N ALA A 230 -0.22 -17.78 -8.81
CA ALA A 230 -0.90 -17.81 -10.10
C ALA A 230 -0.57 -16.58 -10.98
N PRO A 231 -0.67 -15.32 -10.48
CA PRO A 231 -0.25 -14.15 -11.26
C PRO A 231 1.25 -14.14 -11.60
N MET A 232 2.11 -14.69 -10.73
CA MET A 232 3.56 -14.72 -10.94
C MET A 232 3.94 -15.56 -12.17
N VAL A 233 3.16 -16.57 -12.57
CA VAL A 233 3.46 -17.39 -13.77
C VAL A 233 3.53 -16.53 -15.04
N ALA A 234 2.62 -15.57 -15.20
CA ALA A 234 2.63 -14.68 -16.35
C ALA A 234 3.85 -13.74 -16.36
N ILE A 235 4.19 -13.20 -15.18
CA ILE A 235 5.39 -12.37 -14.96
C ILE A 235 6.66 -13.18 -15.28
N ALA A 236 6.73 -14.40 -14.77
CA ALA A 236 7.87 -15.29 -14.96
C ALA A 236 8.06 -15.67 -16.44
N ASN A 237 6.96 -15.87 -17.17
CA ASN A 237 7.01 -16.12 -18.61
C ASN A 237 7.51 -14.91 -19.42
N GLU A 238 7.08 -13.68 -19.09
CA GLU A 238 7.62 -12.45 -19.69
C GLU A 238 9.13 -12.33 -19.43
N LEU A 239 9.54 -12.51 -18.17
CA LEU A 239 10.94 -12.43 -17.77
C LEU A 239 11.80 -13.52 -18.42
N ALA A 240 11.27 -14.74 -18.59
CA ALA A 240 12.01 -15.81 -19.25
C ALA A 240 12.40 -15.43 -20.68
N GLN A 241 11.49 -14.75 -21.40
CA GLN A 241 11.79 -14.23 -22.74
C GLN A 241 12.84 -13.12 -22.70
N LEU A 242 12.76 -12.20 -21.74
CA LEU A 242 13.74 -11.12 -21.56
C LEU A 242 15.14 -11.63 -21.22
N HIS A 243 15.22 -12.70 -20.43
CA HIS A 243 16.47 -13.33 -20.01
C HIS A 243 16.99 -14.38 -21.01
N SER A 244 16.21 -14.72 -22.04
CA SER A 244 16.48 -15.88 -22.90
C SER A 244 16.63 -17.20 -22.12
N ALA A 245 15.86 -17.33 -21.03
CA ALA A 245 15.81 -18.50 -20.16
C ALA A 245 14.78 -19.53 -20.66
N ASP A 246 14.91 -20.80 -20.24
CA ASP A 246 13.92 -21.84 -20.54
C ASP A 246 12.57 -21.53 -19.83
N SER A 247 11.59 -21.09 -20.62
CA SER A 247 10.27 -20.70 -20.12
C SER A 247 9.51 -21.83 -19.42
N GLU A 248 9.68 -23.09 -19.85
CA GLU A 248 9.03 -24.24 -19.20
C GLU A 248 9.61 -24.44 -17.79
N VAL A 249 10.94 -24.42 -17.69
CA VAL A 249 11.66 -24.54 -16.40
C VAL A 249 11.20 -23.46 -15.43
N ILE A 250 11.11 -22.21 -15.90
CA ILE A 250 10.73 -21.07 -15.07
C ILE A 250 9.28 -21.14 -14.59
N ARG A 251 8.35 -21.53 -15.45
CA ARG A 251 6.94 -21.65 -15.05
C ARG A 251 6.75 -22.79 -14.05
N ILE A 252 7.42 -23.92 -14.24
CA ILE A 252 7.42 -25.02 -13.26
C ILE A 252 8.05 -24.58 -11.93
N ALA A 253 9.21 -23.93 -11.97
CA ALA A 253 9.87 -23.43 -10.76
C ALA A 253 9.00 -22.42 -10.01
N THR A 254 8.31 -21.55 -10.74
CA THR A 254 7.34 -20.59 -10.19
C THR A 254 6.19 -21.29 -9.47
N LEU A 255 5.61 -22.35 -10.04
CA LEU A 255 4.54 -23.10 -9.37
C LEU A 255 5.03 -23.75 -8.07
N LEU A 256 6.26 -24.25 -8.04
CA LEU A 256 6.75 -25.10 -6.96
C LEU A 256 7.53 -24.36 -5.85
N HIS A 257 7.99 -23.13 -6.06
CA HIS A 257 8.99 -22.48 -5.19
C HIS A 257 8.58 -22.40 -3.71
N ASP A 258 7.31 -22.11 -3.42
CA ASP A 258 6.77 -21.97 -2.06
C ASP A 258 6.04 -23.21 -1.54
N LEU A 259 5.87 -24.25 -2.39
CA LEU A 259 5.03 -25.41 -2.09
C LEU A 259 5.39 -26.09 -0.77
N ALA A 260 6.69 -26.24 -0.48
CA ALA A 260 7.13 -26.90 0.76
C ALA A 260 6.69 -26.15 2.03
N GLY A 261 6.66 -24.81 1.99
CA GLY A 261 6.18 -23.99 3.11
C GLY A 261 4.65 -23.98 3.22
N ILE A 262 3.95 -24.11 2.08
CA ILE A 262 2.48 -24.22 2.02
C ILE A 262 2.00 -25.58 2.57
N GLU A 263 2.67 -26.66 2.19
CA GLU A 263 2.37 -28.02 2.67
C GLU A 263 2.68 -28.18 4.17
N ASP A 264 3.71 -27.48 4.68
CA ASP A 264 4.18 -27.56 6.06
C ASP A 264 4.84 -26.25 6.52
N HIS A 265 4.12 -25.49 7.35
CA HIS A 265 4.60 -24.19 7.85
C HIS A 265 5.93 -24.31 8.63
N SER A 266 6.24 -25.46 9.25
CA SER A 266 7.52 -25.61 9.96
C SER A 266 8.75 -25.44 9.03
N LYS A 267 8.54 -25.57 7.71
CA LYS A 267 9.57 -25.37 6.68
C LYS A 267 9.64 -23.94 6.15
N ALA A 268 8.73 -23.04 6.53
CA ALA A 268 8.62 -21.69 5.98
C ALA A 268 9.93 -20.88 6.09
N GLU A 269 10.66 -21.01 7.19
CA GLU A 269 11.94 -20.30 7.39
C GLU A 269 12.99 -20.69 6.34
N ASN A 270 13.01 -21.97 5.95
CA ASN A 270 13.96 -22.56 5.00
C ASN A 270 13.25 -23.12 3.76
N HIS A 271 12.15 -22.49 3.33
CA HIS A 271 11.29 -23.01 2.26
C HIS A 271 12.05 -23.20 0.94
N HIS A 272 12.98 -22.30 0.60
CA HIS A 272 13.87 -22.45 -0.55
C HIS A 272 14.67 -23.79 -0.58
N ILE A 273 15.19 -24.25 0.57
CA ILE A 273 15.93 -25.53 0.66
C ILE A 273 14.97 -26.71 0.54
N HIS A 274 13.88 -26.69 1.31
CA HIS A 274 12.91 -27.77 1.31
C HIS A 274 12.10 -27.84 0.00
N GLY A 275 11.87 -26.69 -0.63
CA GLY A 275 11.19 -26.53 -1.91
C GLY A 275 12.02 -27.08 -3.05
N ALA A 276 13.33 -26.81 -3.07
CA ALA A 276 14.24 -27.40 -4.06
C ALA A 276 14.22 -28.93 -3.98
N GLU A 277 14.28 -29.50 -2.77
CA GLU A 277 14.19 -30.96 -2.58
C GLU A 277 12.82 -31.51 -2.96
N ARG A 278 11.74 -30.81 -2.59
CA ARG A 278 10.37 -31.19 -2.96
C ARG A 278 10.18 -31.21 -4.47
N ALA A 279 10.75 -30.24 -5.19
CA ALA A 279 10.71 -30.17 -6.65
C ALA A 279 11.46 -31.34 -7.29
N ARG A 280 12.66 -31.70 -6.80
CA ARG A 280 13.40 -32.88 -7.31
C ARG A 280 12.57 -34.15 -7.22
N LEU A 281 11.92 -34.39 -6.09
CA LEU A 281 11.07 -35.57 -5.88
C LEU A 281 9.90 -35.60 -6.86
N LEU A 282 9.13 -34.51 -6.93
CA LEU A 282 7.95 -34.41 -7.79
C LEU A 282 8.29 -34.57 -9.28
N LEU A 283 9.36 -33.92 -9.73
CA LEU A 283 9.81 -33.97 -11.12
C LEU A 283 10.40 -35.34 -11.48
N GLY A 284 11.08 -36.00 -10.54
CA GLY A 284 11.57 -37.36 -10.70
C GLY A 284 10.44 -38.39 -10.83
N GLU A 285 9.37 -38.25 -10.04
CA GLU A 285 8.20 -39.15 -10.06
C GLU A 285 7.49 -39.18 -11.41
N VAL A 286 7.47 -38.04 -12.12
CA VAL A 286 6.84 -37.90 -13.44
C VAL A 286 7.84 -38.09 -14.60
N GLY A 287 9.10 -38.41 -14.30
CA GLY A 287 10.14 -38.66 -15.30
C GLY A 287 10.58 -37.43 -16.08
N TYR A 288 10.50 -36.23 -15.47
CA TYR A 288 11.02 -35.01 -16.08
C TYR A 288 12.54 -35.09 -16.29
N PRO A 289 13.12 -34.51 -17.36
CA PRO A 289 14.56 -34.62 -17.63
C PRO A 289 15.41 -34.21 -16.43
N SER A 290 16.42 -35.01 -16.08
CA SER A 290 17.23 -34.81 -14.88
C SER A 290 17.98 -33.47 -14.86
N GLU A 291 18.45 -33.02 -16.03
CA GLU A 291 19.12 -31.73 -16.20
C GLU A 291 18.17 -30.57 -15.91
N LYS A 292 16.97 -30.57 -16.51
CA LYS A 292 15.94 -29.56 -16.22
C LYS A 292 15.42 -29.62 -14.79
N THR A 293 15.33 -30.83 -14.22
CA THR A 293 14.93 -31.03 -12.81
C THR A 293 15.89 -30.32 -11.87
N GLU A 294 17.20 -30.47 -12.08
CA GLU A 294 18.19 -29.80 -11.25
C GLU A 294 18.17 -28.29 -11.45
N LEU A 295 17.94 -27.81 -12.69
CA LEU A 295 17.79 -26.39 -12.97
C LEU A 295 16.60 -25.79 -12.23
N VAL A 296 15.42 -26.45 -12.24
CA VAL A 296 14.26 -26.03 -11.42
C VAL A 296 14.62 -25.96 -9.94
N ALA A 297 15.29 -27.00 -9.41
CA ALA A 297 15.67 -27.06 -8.00
C ALA A 297 16.64 -25.93 -7.61
N GLN A 298 17.61 -25.62 -8.48
CA GLN A 298 18.56 -24.51 -8.28
C GLN A 298 17.87 -23.14 -8.29
N CYS A 299 16.94 -22.93 -9.22
CA CYS A 299 16.12 -21.71 -9.23
C CYS A 299 15.42 -21.53 -7.88
N ILE A 300 14.71 -22.57 -7.42
CA ILE A 300 13.99 -22.53 -6.13
C ILE A 300 14.93 -22.35 -4.95
N LEU A 301 16.12 -22.94 -4.98
CA LEU A 301 17.10 -22.74 -3.92
C LEU A 301 17.54 -21.27 -3.85
N HIS A 302 17.83 -20.64 -4.99
CA HIS A 302 18.47 -19.32 -5.05
C HIS A 302 17.53 -18.11 -5.17
N HIS A 303 16.20 -18.30 -5.23
CA HIS A 303 15.24 -17.20 -5.43
C HIS A 303 15.10 -16.25 -4.23
N ARG A 304 15.31 -16.72 -3.00
CA ARG A 304 14.90 -16.02 -1.77
C ARG A 304 15.69 -14.72 -1.54
N GLY A 305 14.99 -13.60 -1.45
CA GLY A 305 15.62 -12.28 -1.27
C GLY A 305 16.31 -12.02 0.07
N SER A 306 15.87 -12.69 1.14
CA SER A 306 16.49 -12.55 2.47
C SER A 306 17.72 -13.45 2.66
N VAL A 307 18.06 -14.31 1.69
CA VAL A 307 19.26 -15.14 1.67
C VAL A 307 19.93 -14.97 0.31
N LEU A 308 20.80 -13.97 0.20
CA LEU A 308 21.47 -13.66 -1.06
C LEU A 308 22.46 -14.76 -1.43
N MET A 309 22.14 -15.49 -2.50
CA MET A 309 23.02 -16.46 -3.13
C MET A 309 23.33 -16.02 -4.56
N SER A 310 24.54 -16.35 -5.03
CA SER A 310 24.97 -16.12 -6.41
C SER A 310 24.09 -16.93 -7.37
N LYS A 311 23.71 -16.31 -8.48
CA LYS A 311 22.91 -16.90 -9.55
C LYS A 311 23.82 -17.06 -10.74
N GLU A 312 23.94 -18.27 -11.27
CA GLU A 312 24.89 -18.57 -12.34
C GLU A 312 24.19 -18.76 -13.70
N THR A 313 22.87 -18.98 -13.67
CA THR A 313 22.02 -19.20 -14.83
C THR A 313 20.99 -18.09 -15.02
N ALA A 314 20.53 -17.92 -16.26
CA ALA A 314 19.46 -16.99 -16.59
C ALA A 314 18.15 -17.38 -15.88
N GLU A 315 17.94 -18.67 -15.64
CA GLU A 315 16.76 -19.20 -14.99
C GLU A 315 16.71 -18.81 -13.49
N GLU A 316 17.84 -18.89 -12.78
CA GLU A 316 17.90 -18.48 -11.37
C GLU A 316 17.65 -16.98 -11.19
N GLU A 317 18.18 -16.15 -12.10
CA GLU A 317 17.87 -14.71 -12.14
C GLU A 317 16.38 -14.49 -12.41
N CYS A 318 15.84 -15.16 -13.43
CA CYS A 318 14.46 -15.00 -13.84
C CYS A 318 13.45 -15.36 -12.74
N LEU A 319 13.65 -16.46 -11.99
CA LEU A 319 12.74 -16.81 -10.89
C LEU A 319 12.81 -15.78 -9.75
N ALA A 320 14.01 -15.35 -9.38
CA ALA A 320 14.18 -14.34 -8.33
C ALA A 320 13.57 -12.99 -8.72
N ASP A 321 13.73 -12.60 -9.99
CA ASP A 321 13.12 -11.40 -10.56
C ASP A 321 11.60 -11.51 -10.58
N ALA A 322 11.05 -12.65 -11.00
CA ALA A 322 9.60 -12.86 -11.03
C ALA A 322 8.99 -12.77 -9.63
N ASP A 323 9.64 -13.36 -8.62
CA ASP A 323 9.21 -13.28 -7.22
C ASP A 323 9.26 -11.83 -6.71
N ALA A 324 10.33 -11.08 -7.04
CA ALA A 324 10.43 -9.66 -6.70
C ALA A 324 9.30 -8.82 -7.31
N VAL A 325 9.03 -9.04 -8.60
CA VAL A 325 8.03 -8.30 -9.37
C VAL A 325 6.61 -8.65 -8.94
N ALA A 326 6.33 -9.91 -8.57
CA ALA A 326 5.04 -10.31 -8.03
C ALA A 326 4.69 -9.52 -6.75
N HIS A 327 5.66 -9.38 -5.83
CA HIS A 327 5.50 -8.55 -4.64
C HIS A 327 5.25 -7.07 -4.95
N MET A 328 5.99 -6.48 -5.90
CA MET A 328 5.77 -5.09 -6.35
C MET A 328 4.43 -4.88 -7.07
N SER A 329 3.94 -5.93 -7.74
CA SER A 329 2.70 -5.89 -8.54
C SER A 329 1.45 -6.08 -7.70
N ASP A 330 1.57 -6.66 -6.50
CA ASP A 330 0.45 -6.81 -5.57
C ASP A 330 0.76 -6.24 -4.18
N LEU A 331 1.01 -4.92 -4.12
CA LEU A 331 1.08 -4.19 -2.84
C LEU A 331 -0.09 -4.46 -1.89
N PRO A 332 -1.36 -4.63 -2.37
CA PRO A 332 -2.46 -5.04 -1.50
C PRO A 332 -2.15 -6.25 -0.61
N SER A 333 -1.52 -7.30 -1.15
CA SER A 333 -1.16 -8.47 -0.34
C SER A 333 -0.07 -8.19 0.67
N LEU A 334 0.95 -7.39 0.32
CA LEU A 334 2.01 -7.03 1.26
C LEU A 334 1.48 -6.21 2.45
N PHE A 335 0.64 -5.21 2.18
CA PHE A 335 0.05 -4.41 3.24
C PHE A 335 -0.98 -5.20 4.06
N PHE A 336 -1.72 -6.13 3.44
CA PHE A 336 -2.60 -7.05 4.19
C PHE A 336 -1.81 -7.93 5.15
N VAL A 337 -0.66 -8.44 4.70
CA VAL A 337 0.24 -9.22 5.57
C VAL A 337 0.76 -8.38 6.73
N ALA A 338 1.19 -7.13 6.47
CA ALA A 338 1.69 -6.25 7.51
C ALA A 338 0.61 -5.89 8.54
N TYR A 339 -0.53 -5.37 8.08
CA TYR A 339 -1.53 -4.77 8.95
C TYR A 339 -2.51 -5.75 9.57
N GLU A 340 -2.95 -6.77 8.81
CA GLU A 340 -3.96 -7.73 9.30
C GLU A 340 -3.30 -9.01 9.82
N LYS A 341 -2.38 -9.62 9.07
CA LYS A 341 -1.77 -10.91 9.50
C LYS A 341 -0.72 -10.75 10.60
N GLN A 342 0.07 -9.69 10.57
CA GLN A 342 1.09 -9.41 11.58
C GLN A 342 0.63 -8.41 12.64
N GLY A 343 -0.51 -7.73 12.43
CA GLY A 343 -1.06 -6.76 13.39
C GLY A 343 -0.17 -5.54 13.61
N MET A 344 0.65 -5.17 12.61
CA MET A 344 1.57 -4.04 12.70
C MET A 344 0.81 -2.72 12.76
N GLY A 345 1.34 -1.77 13.54
CA GLY A 345 0.88 -0.37 13.49
C GLY A 345 1.22 0.28 12.14
N PHE A 346 0.65 1.46 11.86
CA PHE A 346 0.81 2.15 10.58
C PHE A 346 2.28 2.32 10.14
N GLU A 347 3.11 2.95 10.96
CA GLU A 347 4.53 3.20 10.63
C GLU A 347 5.33 1.90 10.53
N GLU A 348 5.06 0.94 11.40
CA GLU A 348 5.75 -0.35 11.39
C GLU A 348 5.44 -1.12 10.11
N GLY A 349 4.16 -1.21 9.72
CA GLY A 349 3.76 -1.91 8.51
C GLY A 349 4.22 -1.20 7.24
N LYS A 350 4.13 0.14 7.18
CA LYS A 350 4.71 0.94 6.10
C LYS A 350 6.21 0.67 5.95
N HIS A 351 6.95 0.69 7.05
CA HIS A 351 8.39 0.41 7.05
C HIS A 351 8.69 -1.03 6.62
N TRP A 352 7.93 -2.01 7.11
CA TRP A 352 8.11 -3.41 6.76
C TRP A 352 7.90 -3.66 5.27
N VAL A 353 6.83 -3.09 4.67
CA VAL A 353 6.56 -3.20 3.23
C VAL A 353 7.67 -2.54 2.43
N LEU A 354 8.10 -1.33 2.80
CA LEU A 354 9.22 -0.64 2.14
C LEU A 354 10.50 -1.46 2.16
N GLN A 355 10.87 -2.01 3.31
CA GLN A 355 12.05 -2.87 3.42
C GLN A 355 11.91 -4.14 2.57
N LYS A 356 10.72 -4.74 2.49
CA LYS A 356 10.47 -5.92 1.63
C LYS A 356 10.72 -5.57 0.17
N ILE A 357 10.12 -4.49 -0.32
CA ILE A 357 10.29 -4.00 -1.69
C ILE A 357 11.75 -3.63 -1.99
N GLN A 358 12.47 -3.01 -1.05
CA GLN A 358 13.89 -2.70 -1.21
C GLN A 358 14.77 -3.95 -1.29
N ARG A 359 14.51 -4.98 -0.48
CA ARG A 359 15.23 -6.27 -0.57
C ARG A 359 14.93 -6.97 -1.89
N ASP A 360 13.68 -6.96 -2.33
CA ASP A 360 13.26 -7.50 -3.62
C ASP A 360 13.92 -6.73 -4.78
N TRP A 361 14.07 -5.41 -4.69
CA TRP A 361 14.80 -4.63 -5.69
C TRP A 361 16.30 -4.93 -5.72
N GLN A 362 16.92 -5.14 -4.56
CA GLN A 362 18.34 -5.44 -4.45
C GLN A 362 18.72 -6.81 -5.03
N LYS A 363 17.84 -7.81 -4.90
CA LYS A 363 18.08 -9.15 -5.46
C LYS A 363 17.86 -9.20 -6.98
N MET A 364 17.18 -8.20 -7.56
CA MET A 364 16.84 -8.22 -8.97
C MET A 364 18.04 -8.06 -9.90
N SER A 365 17.98 -8.74 -11.04
CA SER A 365 18.94 -8.58 -12.13
C SER A 365 18.93 -7.14 -12.68
N LYS A 366 19.93 -6.82 -13.50
CA LYS A 366 19.97 -5.54 -14.20
C LYS A 366 18.82 -5.42 -15.21
N ILE A 367 18.52 -6.49 -15.93
CA ILE A 367 17.48 -6.54 -16.98
C ILE A 367 16.12 -6.24 -16.37
N ALA A 368 15.77 -6.92 -15.28
CA ALA A 368 14.50 -6.71 -14.60
C ALA A 368 14.41 -5.31 -13.97
N ARG A 369 15.49 -4.79 -13.38
CA ARG A 369 15.50 -3.41 -12.85
C ARG A 369 15.28 -2.36 -13.93
N GLU A 370 15.87 -2.54 -15.11
CA GLU A 370 15.60 -1.64 -16.25
C GLU A 370 14.11 -1.72 -16.65
N ARG A 371 13.54 -2.93 -16.73
CA ARG A 371 12.14 -3.18 -17.13
C ARG A 371 11.09 -2.63 -16.14
N TYR A 372 11.37 -2.68 -14.83
CA TYR A 372 10.40 -2.38 -13.75
C TYR A 372 10.76 -1.14 -12.92
N SER A 373 11.71 -0.32 -13.37
CA SER A 373 12.14 0.91 -12.67
C SER A 373 11.00 1.89 -12.40
N ASP A 374 10.11 2.13 -13.37
CA ASP A 374 8.97 3.04 -13.20
C ASP A 374 7.99 2.54 -12.14
N GLN A 375 7.78 1.22 -12.06
CA GLN A 375 6.93 0.62 -11.02
C GLN A 375 7.57 0.81 -9.65
N TYR A 376 8.85 0.45 -9.52
CA TYR A 376 9.61 0.61 -8.27
C TYR A 376 9.61 2.06 -7.79
N ASN A 377 10.01 3.01 -8.66
CA ASN A 377 10.04 4.43 -8.34
C ASN A 377 8.65 4.96 -7.97
N GLY A 378 7.59 4.50 -8.63
CA GLY A 378 6.22 4.84 -8.29
C GLY A 378 5.83 4.39 -6.88
N ILE A 379 6.23 3.18 -6.48
CA ILE A 379 6.00 2.66 -5.11
C ILE A 379 6.76 3.52 -4.09
N LEU A 380 8.03 3.83 -4.33
CA LEU A 380 8.85 4.62 -3.39
C LEU A 380 8.29 6.05 -3.21
N ASN A 381 7.90 6.70 -4.31
CA ASN A 381 7.36 8.06 -4.28
C ASN A 381 6.13 8.16 -3.36
N ILE A 382 5.20 7.22 -3.50
CA ILE A 382 3.95 7.25 -2.73
C ILE A 382 4.13 6.72 -1.29
N CYS A 383 5.10 5.84 -1.07
CA CYS A 383 5.39 5.35 0.28
C CYS A 383 6.31 6.30 1.08
N ASN A 384 6.55 7.52 0.61
CA ASN A 384 7.41 8.56 1.19
C ASN A 384 8.86 8.12 1.45
N LEU A 385 9.61 7.86 0.36
CA LEU A 385 11.08 7.78 0.36
C LEU A 385 11.73 8.98 -0.32
#